data_AF-A0A7C4CM89-F1
#
_entry.id   AF-A0A7C4CM89-F1
#
_cell.length_a   1.000
_cell.length_b   1.000
_cell.length_c   1.000
_cell.angle_alpha   90.00
_cell.angle_beta   90.00
_cell.angle_gamma   90.00
#
_symmetry.space_group_name_H-M   'P 1'
#
loop_
_entity.id
_entity.type
_entity.pdbx_description
1 polymer ?
#
loop_
_entity_poly.entity_id
_entity_poly.type
_entity_poly.pdbx_seq_one_letter_code
_entity_poly.pdbx_strand_id
1 'polypeptide(L)'
;FSHLRSLLAHVIRWLVQKMKAYIIFIPHVYSSRGDEDDRAEARRIMRLADVPRDYIVAIEEKLTPEEVKWIIGKCDLFIGGRFHATIASLSQCIPTIMIGHSHKYYATMKRLQLTEYCCALPTTTVDELKAKIQKALIEGEKLRALINYQVRIERDYAMRALEFTANILKNL
;
A
#
# COMPACT_ATOMS: atom_id res chain seq x y z
N PHE A 1 16.46 -2.46 -5.78
CA PHE A 1 15.46 -3.56 -5.78
C PHE A 1 15.89 -4.84 -5.05
N SER A 2 17.17 -5.25 -5.04
CA SER A 2 17.60 -6.52 -4.38
C SER A 2 17.25 -6.58 -2.88
N HIS A 3 17.53 -5.51 -2.13
CA HIS A 3 17.22 -5.42 -0.70
C HIS A 3 15.71 -5.54 -0.43
N LEU A 4 14.88 -4.79 -1.16
CA LEU A 4 13.42 -4.85 -1.04
C LEU A 4 12.88 -6.26 -1.32
N ARG A 5 13.38 -6.92 -2.36
CA ARG A 5 12.95 -8.30 -2.69
C ARG A 5 13.25 -9.26 -1.54
N SER A 6 14.45 -9.19 -0.96
CA SER A 6 14.83 -10.01 0.19
C SER A 6 13.96 -9.70 1.41
N LEU A 7 13.74 -8.42 1.73
CA LEU A 7 12.89 -7.98 2.83
C LEU A 7 11.48 -8.56 2.71
N LEU A 8 10.83 -8.37 1.56
CA LEU A 8 9.47 -8.86 1.32
C LEU A 8 9.39 -10.39 1.33
N ALA A 9 10.36 -11.09 0.74
CA ALA A 9 10.39 -12.55 0.75
C ALA A 9 10.44 -13.13 2.17
N HIS A 10 11.27 -12.55 3.06
CA HIS A 10 11.34 -12.97 4.47
C HIS A 10 10.04 -12.70 5.23
N VAL A 11 9.43 -11.53 5.01
CA VAL A 11 8.16 -11.16 5.64
C VAL A 11 7.01 -12.03 5.15
N ILE A 12 6.94 -12.32 3.85
CA ILE A 12 5.94 -13.21 3.26
C ILE A 12 6.04 -14.61 3.85
N ARG A 13 7.25 -15.19 3.96
CA ARG A 13 7.44 -16.50 4.62
C ARG A 13 6.87 -16.50 6.03
N TRP A 14 7.22 -15.47 6.80
CA TRP A 14 6.75 -15.34 8.18
C TRP A 14 5.22 -15.17 8.25
N LEU A 15 4.62 -14.34 7.40
CA LEU A 15 3.17 -14.15 7.31
C LEU A 15 2.43 -15.47 7.02
N VAL A 16 2.88 -16.22 6.03
CA VAL A 16 2.27 -17.51 5.66
C VAL A 16 2.45 -18.53 6.78
N GLN A 17 3.64 -18.64 7.38
CA GLN A 17 3.94 -19.65 8.40
C GLN A 17 3.24 -19.37 9.74
N LYS A 18 3.21 -18.11 10.18
CA LYS A 18 2.72 -17.73 11.52
C LYS A 18 1.26 -17.32 11.53
N MET A 19 0.76 -16.76 10.44
CA MET A 19 -0.59 -16.19 10.38
C MET A 19 -1.49 -16.87 9.35
N LYS A 20 -0.96 -17.82 8.56
CA LYS A 20 -1.70 -18.42 7.44
C LYS A 20 -2.29 -17.37 6.48
N ALA A 21 -1.61 -16.23 6.36
CA ALA A 21 -2.07 -15.10 5.56
C ALA A 21 -2.03 -15.45 4.06
N TYR A 22 -3.04 -14.99 3.33
CA TYR A 22 -3.08 -15.04 1.88
C TYR A 22 -2.44 -13.77 1.30
N ILE A 23 -1.44 -13.96 0.45
CA ILE A 23 -0.65 -12.88 -0.15
C ILE A 23 -1.07 -12.69 -1.60
N ILE A 24 -1.51 -11.48 -1.93
CA ILE A 24 -1.90 -11.11 -3.30
C ILE A 24 -0.97 -10.00 -3.77
N PHE A 25 -0.20 -10.24 -4.83
CA PHE A 25 0.49 -9.17 -5.54
C PHE A 25 -0.45 -8.54 -6.57
N ILE A 26 -0.71 -7.24 -6.38
CA ILE A 26 -1.60 -6.45 -7.22
C ILE A 26 -0.74 -5.49 -8.06
N PRO A 27 -0.58 -5.73 -9.38
CA PRO A 27 0.23 -4.88 -10.24
C PRO A 27 -0.43 -3.52 -10.44
N HIS A 28 0.39 -2.45 -10.47
CA HIS A 28 -0.09 -1.09 -10.69
C HIS A 28 0.56 -0.41 -11.89
N VAL A 29 1.79 -0.81 -12.24
CA VAL A 29 2.51 -0.39 -13.43
C VAL A 29 2.74 -1.58 -14.35
N TYR A 30 2.34 -1.40 -15.61
CA TYR A 30 2.48 -2.38 -16.69
C TYR A 30 3.47 -1.83 -17.71
N SER A 31 4.55 -2.56 -17.97
CA SER A 31 5.58 -2.14 -18.92
C SER A 31 5.87 -3.27 -19.90
N SER A 32 5.78 -2.96 -21.20
CA SER A 32 6.19 -3.88 -22.27
C SER A 32 7.69 -4.14 -22.32
N ARG A 33 8.50 -3.28 -21.67
CA ARG A 33 9.96 -3.39 -21.62
C ARG A 33 10.49 -4.06 -20.36
N GLY A 34 9.61 -4.46 -19.43
CA GLY A 34 9.96 -5.27 -18.24
C GLY A 34 10.67 -4.53 -17.11
N ASP A 35 11.37 -3.43 -17.38
CA ASP A 35 12.23 -2.75 -16.40
C ASP A 35 11.45 -2.01 -15.28
N GLU A 36 10.14 -1.83 -15.45
CA GLU A 36 9.26 -1.23 -14.44
C GLU A 36 7.92 -1.98 -14.27
N ASP A 37 7.82 -3.19 -14.81
CA ASP A 37 6.59 -3.99 -14.73
C ASP A 37 6.47 -4.65 -13.36
N ASP A 38 5.41 -4.30 -12.61
CA ASP A 38 5.20 -4.81 -11.26
C ASP A 38 5.02 -6.34 -11.23
N ARG A 39 4.53 -6.95 -12.32
CA ARG A 39 4.34 -8.41 -12.42
C ARG A 39 5.68 -9.13 -12.45
N ALA A 40 6.67 -8.55 -13.13
CA ALA A 40 8.01 -9.12 -13.16
C ALA A 40 8.66 -9.12 -11.76
N GLU A 41 8.50 -8.03 -11.00
CA GLU A 41 8.96 -7.97 -9.61
C GLU A 41 8.18 -8.92 -8.69
N ALA A 42 6.86 -9.00 -8.83
CA ALA A 42 6.04 -9.95 -8.08
C ALA A 42 6.52 -11.40 -8.28
N ARG A 43 6.75 -11.82 -9.54
CA ARG A 43 7.31 -13.15 -9.84
C ARG A 43 8.67 -13.38 -9.19
N ARG A 44 9.55 -12.37 -9.19
CA ARG A 44 10.87 -12.45 -8.55
C ARG A 44 10.75 -12.61 -7.03
N ILE A 45 9.84 -11.88 -6.39
CA ILE A 45 9.61 -11.97 -4.95
C ILE A 45 8.97 -13.31 -4.58
N MET A 46 7.95 -13.76 -5.31
CA MET A 46 7.30 -15.06 -5.07
C MET A 46 8.30 -16.21 -5.13
N ARG A 47 9.18 -16.24 -6.14
CA ARG A 47 10.24 -17.26 -6.25
C ARG A 47 11.21 -17.21 -5.08
N LEU A 48 11.53 -16.02 -4.57
CA LEU A 48 12.45 -15.88 -3.44
C LEU A 48 11.78 -16.22 -2.10
N ALA A 49 10.48 -15.95 -1.97
CA ALA A 49 9.69 -16.29 -0.80
C ALA A 49 9.56 -17.81 -0.64
N ASP A 50 9.29 -18.51 -1.75
CA ASP A 50 9.20 -19.97 -1.81
C ASP A 50 8.22 -20.55 -0.77
N VAL A 51 6.96 -20.08 -0.86
CA VAL A 51 5.85 -20.53 0.00
C VAL A 51 4.82 -21.30 -0.84
N PRO A 52 3.98 -22.16 -0.23
CA PRO A 52 2.98 -22.92 -0.98
C PRO A 52 2.05 -22.02 -1.79
N ARG A 53 1.73 -22.43 -3.02
CA ARG A 53 0.95 -21.64 -3.99
C ARG A 53 -0.46 -21.28 -3.50
N ASP A 54 -1.04 -22.08 -2.62
CA ASP A 54 -2.37 -21.82 -2.03
C ASP A 54 -2.41 -20.53 -1.17
N TYR A 55 -1.25 -20.04 -0.71
CA TYR A 55 -1.15 -18.83 0.10
C TYR A 55 -0.61 -17.62 -0.65
N ILE A 56 -0.25 -17.74 -1.93
CA ILE A 56 0.37 -16.64 -2.68
C ILE A 56 -0.01 -16.63 -4.15
N VAL A 57 -0.53 -15.49 -4.60
CA VAL A 57 -0.89 -15.26 -6.00
C VAL A 57 -0.30 -13.94 -6.48
N ALA A 58 0.16 -13.92 -7.74
CA ALA A 58 0.45 -12.69 -8.45
C ALA A 58 -0.49 -12.58 -9.63
N ILE A 59 -1.19 -11.45 -9.72
CA ILE A 59 -2.08 -11.16 -10.83
C ILE A 59 -1.23 -10.82 -12.05
N GLU A 60 -1.51 -11.48 -13.17
CA GLU A 60 -0.74 -11.34 -14.42
C GLU A 60 -1.51 -10.50 -15.45
N GLU A 61 -2.83 -10.46 -15.32
CA GLU A 61 -3.75 -9.70 -16.14
C GLU A 61 -3.57 -8.19 -15.94
N LYS A 62 -3.85 -7.45 -17.00
CA LYS A 62 -3.94 -6.00 -16.91
C LYS A 62 -5.28 -5.63 -16.32
N LEU A 63 -5.26 -5.14 -15.08
CA LEU A 63 -6.43 -4.69 -14.35
C LEU A 63 -6.80 -3.24 -14.68
N THR A 64 -8.09 -2.94 -14.68
CA THR A 64 -8.57 -1.57 -14.64
C THR A 64 -8.34 -0.96 -13.24
N PRO A 65 -8.35 0.39 -13.11
CA PRO A 65 -8.25 1.04 -11.82
C PRO A 65 -9.34 0.59 -10.83
N GLU A 66 -10.56 0.33 -11.30
CA GLU A 66 -11.69 -0.15 -10.50
C GLU A 66 -11.43 -1.55 -9.96
N GLU A 67 -10.89 -2.46 -10.77
CA GLU A 67 -10.53 -3.82 -10.37
C GLU A 67 -9.40 -3.80 -9.33
N VAL A 68 -8.36 -2.99 -9.56
CA VAL A 68 -7.29 -2.77 -8.57
C VAL A 68 -7.88 -2.29 -7.24
N LYS A 69 -8.75 -1.28 -7.28
CA LYS A 69 -9.39 -0.76 -6.06
C LYS A 69 -10.25 -1.81 -5.39
N TRP A 70 -11.05 -2.57 -6.15
CA TRP A 70 -11.90 -3.62 -5.62
C TRP A 70 -11.08 -4.68 -4.88
N ILE A 71 -9.98 -5.16 -5.48
CA ILE A 71 -9.10 -6.16 -4.85
C ILE A 71 -8.48 -5.56 -3.57
N ILE A 72 -7.91 -4.36 -3.63
CA ILE A 72 -7.34 -3.68 -2.45
C ILE A 72 -8.40 -3.54 -1.35
N GLY A 73 -9.65 -3.23 -1.70
CA GLY A 73 -10.76 -3.07 -0.76
C GLY A 73 -11.16 -4.35 -0.02
N LYS A 74 -10.71 -5.52 -0.51
CA LYS A 74 -10.91 -6.83 0.15
C LYS A 74 -9.75 -7.23 1.07
N CYS A 75 -8.67 -6.45 1.13
CA CYS A 75 -7.52 -6.78 1.97
C CYS A 75 -7.72 -6.33 3.43
N ASP A 76 -7.14 -7.10 4.36
CA ASP A 76 -7.03 -6.73 5.77
C ASP A 76 -5.93 -5.69 6.01
N LEU A 77 -4.88 -5.74 5.19
CA LEU A 77 -3.70 -4.88 5.24
C LEU A 77 -3.15 -4.69 3.83
N PHE A 78 -2.80 -3.46 3.48
CA PHE A 78 -2.07 -3.14 2.26
C PHE A 78 -0.61 -2.76 2.58
N ILE A 79 0.34 -3.30 1.82
CA ILE A 79 1.76 -2.97 1.92
C ILE A 79 2.26 -2.61 0.52
N GLY A 80 2.78 -1.41 0.32
CA GLY A 80 3.18 -1.00 -1.02
C GLY A 80 4.03 0.27 -1.08
N GLY A 81 4.66 0.47 -2.25
CA GLY A 81 5.51 1.62 -2.55
C GLY A 81 5.11 2.39 -3.81
N ARG A 82 3.95 2.09 -4.40
CA ARG A 82 3.37 2.82 -5.54
C ARG A 82 2.32 3.81 -5.01
N PHE A 83 2.53 5.11 -5.23
CA PHE A 83 1.71 6.19 -4.64
C PHE A 83 0.22 6.02 -4.88
N HIS A 84 -0.18 5.79 -6.13
CA HIS A 84 -1.59 5.64 -6.49
C HIS A 84 -2.24 4.40 -5.85
N ALA A 85 -1.51 3.28 -5.73
CA ALA A 85 -2.01 2.10 -5.03
C ALA A 85 -2.20 2.37 -3.52
N THR A 86 -1.31 3.15 -2.91
CA THR A 86 -1.46 3.58 -1.51
C THR A 86 -2.61 4.56 -1.32
N ILE A 87 -2.81 5.51 -2.23
CA ILE A 87 -4.00 6.38 -2.17
C ILE A 87 -5.28 5.53 -2.33
N ALA A 88 -5.26 4.53 -3.21
CA ALA A 88 -6.38 3.60 -3.37
C ALA A 88 -6.71 2.85 -2.07
N SER A 89 -5.71 2.33 -1.35
CA SER A 89 -5.91 1.63 -0.07
C SER A 89 -6.43 2.56 1.03
N LEU A 90 -5.80 3.74 1.18
CA LEU A 90 -6.20 4.75 2.16
C LEU A 90 -7.62 5.27 1.90
N SER A 91 -7.99 5.51 0.63
CA SER A 91 -9.35 5.97 0.26
C SER A 91 -10.46 4.97 0.61
N GLN A 92 -10.11 3.70 0.82
CA GLN A 92 -10.99 2.60 1.20
C GLN A 92 -10.80 2.21 2.67
N CYS A 93 -10.09 3.04 3.44
CA CYS A 93 -9.82 2.85 4.86
C CYS A 93 -9.03 1.57 5.18
N ILE A 94 -8.30 0.99 4.22
CA ILE A 94 -7.51 -0.22 4.46
C ILE A 94 -6.26 0.16 5.28
N PRO A 95 -5.97 -0.52 6.41
CA PRO A 95 -4.70 -0.38 7.10
C PRO A 95 -3.55 -0.46 6.10
N THR A 96 -2.65 0.52 6.12
CA THR A 96 -1.67 0.69 5.04
C THR A 96 -0.28 0.92 5.61
N ILE A 97 0.66 0.07 5.19
CA ILE A 97 2.09 0.26 5.42
C ILE A 97 2.72 0.74 4.12
N MET A 98 3.37 1.89 4.20
CA MET A 98 4.07 2.49 3.08
C MET A 98 5.53 2.09 3.09
N ILE A 99 6.02 1.51 2.00
CA ILE A 99 7.44 1.20 1.83
C ILE A 99 8.02 2.09 0.72
N GLY A 100 8.92 3.01 1.08
CA GLY A 100 9.55 3.91 0.12
C GLY A 100 9.99 5.24 0.74
N HIS A 101 10.55 6.12 -0.08
CA HIS A 101 11.30 7.29 0.40
C HIS A 101 10.92 8.63 -0.17
N SER A 102 9.88 8.73 -1.02
CA SER A 102 9.54 10.06 -1.52
C SER A 102 8.83 10.89 -0.44
N HIS A 103 9.25 12.15 -0.35
CA HIS A 103 8.67 13.18 0.51
C HIS A 103 7.14 13.26 0.38
N LYS A 104 6.60 12.97 -0.82
CA LYS A 104 5.15 12.93 -1.06
C LYS A 104 4.45 11.87 -0.22
N TYR A 105 5.01 10.66 -0.14
CA TYR A 105 4.45 9.57 0.65
C TYR A 105 4.42 9.90 2.13
N TYR A 106 5.56 10.37 2.66
CA TYR A 106 5.66 10.73 4.07
C TYR A 106 4.70 11.86 4.42
N ALA A 107 4.59 12.89 3.57
CA ALA A 107 3.64 13.98 3.76
C ALA A 107 2.18 13.48 3.80
N THR A 108 1.78 12.59 2.88
CA THR A 108 0.44 11.98 2.89
C THR A 108 0.20 11.20 4.18
N MET A 109 1.13 10.31 4.55
CA MET A 109 1.00 9.50 5.78
C MET A 109 0.97 10.40 7.03
N LYS A 110 1.71 11.50 7.04
CA LYS A 110 1.69 12.50 8.13
C LYS A 110 0.34 13.17 8.28
N ARG A 111 -0.29 13.59 7.18
CA ARG A 111 -1.63 14.19 7.21
C ARG A 111 -2.67 13.22 7.79
N LEU A 112 -2.52 11.93 7.49
CA LEU A 112 -3.40 10.89 8.03
C LEU A 112 -3.00 10.36 9.41
N GLN A 113 -1.95 10.91 10.04
CA GLN A 113 -1.42 10.44 11.33
C GLN A 113 -0.93 8.98 11.31
N LEU A 114 -0.37 8.54 10.18
CA LEU A 114 0.12 7.17 9.94
C LEU A 114 1.63 7.10 9.76
N THR A 115 2.41 8.11 10.18
CA THR A 115 3.88 8.11 9.99
C THR A 115 4.57 6.89 10.62
N GLU A 116 3.97 6.31 11.66
CA GLU A 116 4.46 5.06 12.27
C GLU A 116 4.44 3.88 11.29
N TYR A 117 3.57 3.89 10.29
CA TYR A 117 3.42 2.85 9.28
C TYR A 117 4.23 3.14 7.99
N CYS A 118 5.19 4.07 8.07
CA CYS A 118 6.17 4.30 7.02
C CYS A 118 7.42 3.42 7.23
N CYS A 119 7.93 2.88 6.14
CA CYS A 119 9.16 2.10 6.06
C CYS A 119 10.09 2.69 5.01
N ALA A 120 11.33 2.93 5.41
CA ALA A 120 12.40 3.54 4.62
C ALA A 120 13.30 2.45 4.01
N LEU A 121 13.60 2.51 2.70
CA LEU A 121 14.51 1.55 2.04
C LEU A 121 15.89 2.14 1.65
N PRO A 122 17.03 1.59 2.08
CA PRO A 122 17.20 0.19 2.46
C PRO A 122 17.37 -0.02 3.98
N THR A 123 16.89 0.90 4.81
CA THR A 123 17.18 0.89 6.25
C THR A 123 16.19 0.06 7.06
N THR A 124 14.95 -0.10 6.58
CA THR A 124 13.93 -0.89 7.26
C THR A 124 14.33 -2.35 7.29
N THR A 125 14.36 -2.91 8.50
CA THR A 125 14.71 -4.31 8.73
C THR A 125 13.48 -5.22 8.61
N VAL A 126 13.73 -6.53 8.51
CA VAL A 126 12.67 -7.54 8.53
C VAL A 126 11.85 -7.45 9.81
N ASP A 127 12.49 -7.29 10.96
CA ASP A 127 11.79 -7.29 12.25
C ASP A 127 11.03 -5.98 12.50
N GLU A 128 11.54 -4.85 12.01
CA GLU A 128 10.80 -3.59 12.01
C GLU A 128 9.51 -3.72 11.18
N LEU A 129 9.59 -4.26 9.96
CA LEU A 129 8.42 -4.45 9.11
C LEU A 129 7.43 -5.44 9.72
N LYS A 130 7.90 -6.56 10.30
CA LYS A 130 7.03 -7.49 11.05
C LYS A 130 6.30 -6.80 12.20
N ALA A 131 7.00 -6.02 13.02
CA ALA A 131 6.39 -5.32 14.15
C ALA A 131 5.28 -4.36 13.71
N LYS A 132 5.52 -3.59 12.65
CA LYS A 132 4.50 -2.69 12.06
C LYS A 132 3.30 -3.47 11.51
N ILE A 133 3.54 -4.61 10.84
CA ILE A 133 2.48 -5.49 10.34
C ILE A 133 1.63 -6.05 11.48
N GLN A 134 2.27 -6.60 12.52
CA GLN A 134 1.55 -7.14 13.68
C GLN A 134 0.69 -6.07 14.32
N LYS A 135 1.25 -4.89 14.56
CA LYS A 135 0.50 -3.77 15.13
C LYS A 135 -0.66 -3.36 14.23
N ALA A 136 -0.44 -3.23 12.92
CA ALA A 136 -1.49 -2.83 11.98
C ALA A 136 -2.65 -3.83 11.92
N LEU A 137 -2.36 -5.13 12.02
CA LEU A 137 -3.38 -6.17 12.06
C LEU A 137 -4.14 -6.19 13.39
N ILE A 138 -3.43 -6.05 14.52
CA ILE A 138 -4.04 -6.00 15.87
C ILE A 138 -4.92 -4.76 16.02
N GLU A 139 -4.46 -3.61 15.55
CA GLU A 139 -5.17 -2.33 15.64
C GLU A 139 -6.11 -2.07 14.43
N GLY A 140 -6.43 -3.09 13.63
CA GLY A 140 -7.06 -2.94 12.32
C GLY A 140 -8.32 -2.07 12.33
N GLU A 141 -9.25 -2.28 13.27
CA GLU A 141 -10.47 -1.48 13.40
C GLU A 141 -10.19 -0.02 13.76
N LYS A 142 -9.28 0.19 14.72
CA LYS A 142 -8.86 1.53 15.16
C LYS A 142 -8.19 2.29 14.01
N LEU A 143 -7.34 1.62 13.21
CA LEU A 143 -6.72 2.21 12.04
C LEU A 143 -7.74 2.54 10.96
N ARG A 144 -8.69 1.65 10.68
CA ARG A 144 -9.80 1.91 9.74
C ARG A 144 -10.57 3.16 10.14
N ALA A 145 -10.91 3.30 11.43
CA ALA A 145 -11.61 4.47 11.96
C ALA A 145 -10.78 5.75 11.84
N LEU A 146 -9.48 5.70 12.20
CA LEU A 146 -8.56 6.83 12.07
C LEU A 146 -8.43 7.27 10.60
N ILE A 147 -8.19 6.33 9.69
CA ILE A 147 -8.05 6.61 8.26
C ILE A 147 -9.34 7.26 7.73
N ASN A 148 -10.51 6.70 8.04
CA ASN A 148 -11.79 7.26 7.61
C ASN A 148 -11.98 8.70 8.09
N TYR A 149 -11.68 8.97 9.36
CA TYR A 149 -11.78 10.31 9.93
C TYR A 149 -10.85 11.29 9.22
N GLN A 150 -9.58 10.94 9.05
CA GLN A 150 -8.61 11.82 8.40
C GLN A 150 -8.90 12.02 6.91
N VAL A 151 -9.31 10.96 6.20
CA VAL A 151 -9.71 11.07 4.79
C VAL A 151 -10.91 11.98 4.60
N ARG A 152 -11.87 12.01 5.54
CA ARG A 152 -12.99 12.97 5.51
C ARG A 152 -12.50 14.40 5.66
N ILE A 153 -11.60 14.67 6.61
CA ILE A 153 -10.97 15.98 6.77
C ILE A 153 -10.28 16.42 5.48
N GLU A 154 -9.51 15.53 4.84
CA GLU A 154 -8.83 15.82 3.58
C GLU A 154 -9.80 16.13 2.44
N ARG A 155 -10.93 15.42 2.38
CA ARG A 155 -12.01 15.72 1.41
C ARG A 155 -12.62 17.09 1.66
N ASP A 156 -12.88 17.44 2.92
CA ASP A 156 -13.45 18.74 3.27
C ASP A 156 -12.49 19.89 2.90
N TYR A 157 -11.18 19.71 3.13
CA TYR A 157 -10.18 20.67 2.65
C TYR A 157 -10.18 20.80 1.12
N ALA A 158 -10.25 19.69 0.40
CA ALA A 158 -10.31 19.70 -1.06
C ALA A 158 -11.57 20.41 -1.58
N MET A 159 -12.73 20.18 -0.95
CA MET A 159 -13.99 20.83 -1.30
C MET A 159 -13.95 22.34 -1.07
N ARG A 160 -13.42 22.79 0.07
CA ARG A 160 -13.27 24.23 0.36
C ARG A 160 -12.31 24.91 -0.62
N ALA A 161 -11.23 24.23 -1.00
CA ALA A 161 -10.31 24.75 -2.01
C ALA A 161 -11.01 24.90 -3.37
N LEU A 162 -11.83 23.91 -3.76
CA LEU A 162 -12.62 23.96 -4.98
C LEU A 162 -13.63 25.11 -4.97
N GLU A 163 -14.35 25.31 -3.86
CA GLU A 163 -15.31 26.41 -3.69
C GLU A 163 -14.62 27.77 -3.82
N PHE A 164 -13.46 27.93 -3.18
CA PHE A 164 -12.67 29.15 -3.27
C PHE A 164 -12.22 29.44 -4.72
N THR A 165 -11.69 28.43 -5.42
CA THR A 165 -11.30 28.57 -6.83
C THR A 165 -12.51 28.89 -7.72
N ALA A 166 -13.64 28.23 -7.51
CA ALA A 166 -14.86 28.50 -8.27
C ALA A 166 -15.36 29.95 -8.06
N ASN A 167 -15.24 30.49 -6.85
CA ASN A 167 -15.61 31.87 -6.57
C ASN A 167 -14.69 32.87 -7.26
N ILE A 168 -13.38 32.64 -7.32
CA ILE A 168 -12.46 33.49 -8.11
C ILE A 168 -12.88 33.48 -9.57
N LEU A 169 -13.11 32.29 -10.14
CA LEU A 169 -13.46 32.14 -11.56
C LEU A 169 -14.79 32.80 -11.93
N LYS A 170 -15.75 32.92 -11.00
CA LYS A 170 -17.03 33.63 -11.23
C LYS A 170 -16.90 35.16 -11.21
N ASN A 171 -15.84 35.68 -10.62
CA ASN A 171 -15.58 37.12 -10.49
C ASN A 171 -14.53 37.63 -11.49
N LEU A 172 -14.12 36.79 -12.44
CA LEU A 172 -13.32 37.14 -13.63
C LEU A 172 -14.25 37.37 -14.83
#